data_AF-A0A1W1E1G3-F1
#
_entry.id   AF-A0A1W1E1G3-F1
#
_cell.length_a   1.000
_cell.length_b   1.000
_cell.length_c   1.000
_cell.angle_alpha   90.00
_cell.angle_beta   90.00
_cell.angle_gamma   90.00
#
_symmetry.space_group_name_H-M   'P 1'
#
loop_
_entity.id
_entity.type
_entity.pdbx_description
1 polymer ?
#
loop_
_entity_poly.entity_id
_entity_poly.type
_entity_poly.pdbx_seq_one_letter_code
_entity_poly.pdbx_strand_id
1 'polypeptide(L)'
;MGTVQSLTVQIGDEVRKQQTVAYSAGVVRSYSLTLGVPVKIFRREALLLSKTLTESITVSELSSQADRLQIDASYAQLRKGIVMKLLRRLKALNAN
;
A
#
# COMPACT_ATOMS: atom_id res chain seq x y z
N MET A 1 -26.97 -24.30 -12.42
CA MET A 1 -26.68 -22.93 -11.97
C MET A 1 -25.28 -22.94 -11.36
N GLY A 2 -24.29 -22.32 -12.01
CA GLY A 2 -22.94 -22.24 -11.45
C GLY A 2 -22.97 -21.39 -10.17
N THR A 3 -22.41 -21.91 -9.08
CA THR A 3 -22.30 -21.15 -7.83
C THR A 3 -21.40 -19.94 -8.07
N VAL A 4 -21.95 -18.74 -7.93
CA VAL A 4 -21.14 -17.52 -7.94
C VAL A 4 -20.26 -17.57 -6.70
N GLN A 5 -18.98 -17.84 -6.88
CA GLN A 5 -18.01 -17.80 -5.79
C GLN A 5 -17.68 -16.33 -5.50
N SER A 6 -18.34 -15.75 -4.50
CA SER A 6 -18.08 -14.39 -4.06
C SER A 6 -16.94 -14.35 -3.03
N LEU A 7 -16.00 -13.42 -3.22
CA LEU A 7 -14.99 -13.08 -2.23
C LEU A 7 -15.39 -11.78 -1.53
N THR A 8 -15.38 -11.78 -0.20
CA THR A 8 -15.58 -10.57 0.61
C THR A 8 -14.21 -10.02 1.02
N VAL A 9 -13.96 -8.75 0.70
CA VAL A 9 -12.71 -8.06 1.03
C VAL A 9 -12.98 -7.04 2.12
N GLN A 10 -12.31 -7.16 3.27
CA GLN A 10 -12.29 -6.16 4.31
C GLN A 10 -10.95 -5.40 4.24
N ILE A 11 -11.05 -4.08 4.16
CA ILE A 11 -9.90 -3.17 4.08
C ILE A 11 -9.87 -2.37 5.38
N GLY A 12 -8.77 -2.48 6.12
CA GLY A 12 -8.52 -1.68 7.32
C GLY A 12 -7.90 -0.32 6.97
N ASP A 13 -7.67 0.48 8.00
CA ASP A 13 -7.12 1.82 7.83
C ASP A 13 -5.72 1.81 7.22
N GLU A 14 -5.46 2.82 6.39
CA GLU A 14 -4.13 3.04 5.82
C GLU A 14 -3.15 3.53 6.89
N VAL A 15 -2.01 2.86 6.99
CA VAL A 15 -0.90 3.25 7.86
C VAL A 15 0.21 3.84 7.01
N ARG A 16 0.44 5.14 7.17
CA ARG A 16 1.53 5.87 6.51
C ARG A 16 2.73 5.96 7.45
N LYS A 17 3.93 5.69 6.94
CA LYS A 17 5.20 5.92 7.64
C LYS A 17 6.16 6.70 6.76
N GLN A 18 6.89 7.62 7.37
CA GLN A 18 7.97 8.38 6.74
C GLN A 18 9.22 8.21 7.59
N GLN A 19 10.32 7.84 6.96
CA GLN A 19 11.62 7.63 7.62
C GLN A 19 12.71 8.36 6.84
N THR A 20 13.56 9.10 7.52
CA THR A 20 14.73 9.74 6.88
C THR A 20 15.76 8.67 6.53
N VAL A 21 16.24 8.67 5.29
CA VAL A 21 17.18 7.66 4.78
C VAL A 21 18.59 8.22 4.63
N ALA A 22 18.72 9.51 4.30
CA ALA A 22 20.02 10.13 4.11
C ALA A 22 20.08 11.54 4.70
N TYR A 23 21.25 11.84 5.28
CA TYR A 23 21.65 13.15 5.75
C TYR A 23 22.87 13.61 4.95
N SER A 24 22.94 14.89 4.62
CA SER A 24 24.15 15.52 4.08
C SER A 24 24.32 16.88 4.74
N ALA A 25 25.49 17.09 5.38
CA ALA A 25 25.79 18.31 6.13
C ALA A 25 24.71 18.70 7.17
N GLY A 26 24.07 17.71 7.82
CA GLY A 26 23.02 17.94 8.80
C GLY A 26 21.63 18.21 8.23
N VAL A 27 21.49 18.28 6.90
CA VAL A 27 20.20 18.45 6.20
C VAL A 27 19.72 17.08 5.71
N VAL A 28 18.41 16.84 5.80
CA VAL A 28 17.81 15.65 5.19
C VAL A 28 18.02 15.71 3.67
N ARG A 29 18.17 14.56 3.02
CA ARG A 29 18.33 14.48 1.55
C ARG A 29 17.27 13.60 0.92
N SER A 30 16.76 12.64 1.67
CA SER A 30 15.75 11.72 1.18
C SER A 30 14.96 11.08 2.31
N TYR A 31 13.73 10.72 1.97
CA TYR A 31 12.78 10.05 2.81
C TYR A 31 12.36 8.73 2.17
N SER A 32 12.22 7.68 2.99
CA SER A 32 11.46 6.49 2.65
C SER A 32 10.02 6.68 3.10
N LEU A 33 9.10 6.67 2.15
CA LEU A 33 7.66 6.67 2.38
C LEU A 33 7.17 5.23 2.28
N THR A 34 6.52 4.74 3.32
CA THR A 34 5.91 3.41 3.37
C THR A 34 4.41 3.54 3.60
N LEU A 35 3.63 2.78 2.83
CA LEU A 35 2.18 2.65 2.98
C LEU A 35 1.84 1.19 3.29
N GLY A 36 1.17 0.96 4.42
CA GLY A 36 0.64 -0.34 4.81
C GLY A 36 -0.89 -0.31 4.83
N VAL A 37 -1.54 -1.33 4.27
CA VAL A 37 -2.99 -1.49 4.29
C VAL A 37 -3.33 -2.91 4.76
N PRO A 38 -3.90 -3.08 5.98
CA PRO A 38 -4.40 -4.36 6.44
C PRO A 38 -5.55 -4.84 5.55
N VAL A 39 -5.47 -6.06 5.04
CA VAL A 39 -6.53 -6.66 4.23
C VAL A 39 -6.87 -8.04 4.76
N LYS A 40 -8.19 -8.30 4.85
CA LYS A 40 -8.73 -9.63 5.08
C LYS A 40 -9.61 -10.04 3.90
N ILE A 41 -9.49 -11.29 3.46
CA ILE A 41 -10.28 -11.85 2.36
C ILE A 41 -10.98 -13.09 2.86
N PHE A 42 -12.29 -13.15 2.63
CA PHE A 42 -13.14 -14.25 3.04
C PHE A 42 -13.84 -14.87 1.83
N ARG A 43 -14.13 -16.16 1.91
CA ARG A 43 -15.08 -16.85 1.03
C ARG A 43 -16.17 -17.41 1.93
N ARG A 44 -17.37 -16.82 1.85
CA ARG A 44 -18.43 -17.01 2.85
C ARG A 44 -17.88 -16.66 4.25
N GLU A 45 -17.87 -17.60 5.18
CA GLU A 45 -17.37 -17.41 6.55
C GLU A 45 -15.89 -17.80 6.71
N ALA A 46 -15.29 -18.44 5.70
CA ALA A 46 -13.91 -18.90 5.78
C ALA A 46 -12.93 -17.76 5.47
N LEU A 47 -12.02 -17.48 6.41
CA LEU A 47 -10.90 -16.56 6.20
C LEU A 47 -9.86 -17.21 5.27
N LEU A 48 -9.65 -16.63 4.10
CA LEU A 48 -8.66 -17.08 3.12
C LEU A 48 -7.31 -16.36 3.27
N LEU A 49 -7.35 -15.08 3.64
CA LEU A 49 -6.15 -14.26 3.79
C LEU A 49 -6.37 -13.22 4.88
N SER A 50 -5.40 -13.05 5.76
CA SER A 50 -5.29 -11.89 6.65
C SER A 50 -3.86 -11.40 6.61
N LYS A 51 -3.60 -10.27 5.94
CA LYS A 51 -2.24 -9.74 5.75
C LYS A 51 -2.26 -8.24 5.52
N THR A 52 -1.23 -7.55 6.01
CA THR A 52 -0.95 -6.16 5.63
C THR A 52 -0.21 -6.13 4.29
N LEU A 53 -0.81 -5.46 3.30
CA LEU A 53 -0.15 -5.14 2.04
C LEU A 53 0.72 -3.91 2.26
N THR A 54 1.99 -3.98 1.85
CA THR A 54 2.94 -2.87 2.04
C THR A 54 3.59 -2.48 0.71
N GLU A 55 3.76 -1.18 0.51
CA GLU A 55 4.58 -0.58 -0.55
C GLU A 55 5.47 0.50 0.04
N SER A 56 6.64 0.69 -0.55
CA SER A 56 7.59 1.73 -0.15
C SER A 56 8.23 2.40 -1.35
N ILE A 57 8.50 3.70 -1.24
CA ILE A 57 9.22 4.49 -2.25
C ILE A 57 10.21 5.43 -1.54
N THR A 58 11.36 5.64 -2.17
CA THR A 58 12.33 6.64 -1.71
C THR A 58 12.13 7.92 -2.53
N VAL A 59 11.97 9.05 -1.84
CA VAL A 59 11.85 10.38 -2.45
C VAL A 59 13.01 11.25 -1.98
N SER A 60 13.58 12.02 -2.90
CA SER A 60 14.55 13.06 -2.56
C SER A 60 13.83 14.31 -2.04
N GLU A 61 14.44 15.01 -1.09
CA GLU A 61 13.94 16.29 -0.60
C GLU A 61 14.06 17.38 -1.68
N LEU A 62 13.00 18.17 -1.87
CA LEU A 62 12.91 19.37 -2.69
C LEU A 62 12.51 20.55 -1.78
N SER A 63 12.17 21.73 -2.32
CA SER A 63 11.76 22.87 -1.48
C SER A 63 10.42 22.64 -0.77
N SER A 64 10.17 23.28 0.39
CA SER A 64 9.09 22.95 1.33
C SER A 64 7.64 22.88 0.79
N GLN A 65 7.28 23.63 -0.26
CA GLN A 65 5.96 23.50 -0.91
C GLN A 65 5.94 22.35 -1.93
N ALA A 66 7.04 22.15 -2.67
CA ALA A 66 7.19 21.04 -3.60
C ALA A 66 7.21 19.69 -2.86
N ASP A 67 7.77 19.66 -1.64
CA ASP A 67 7.82 18.46 -0.80
C ASP A 67 6.42 17.90 -0.50
N ARG A 68 5.46 18.76 -0.11
CA ARG A 68 4.10 18.30 0.21
C ARG A 68 3.41 17.69 -1.01
N LEU A 69 3.51 18.37 -2.15
CA LEU A 69 2.92 17.90 -3.41
C LEU A 69 3.55 16.57 -3.85
N GLN A 70 4.87 16.45 -3.73
CA GLN A 70 5.62 15.24 -4.08
C GLN A 70 5.31 14.08 -3.14
N ILE A 71 5.16 14.33 -1.83
CA ILE A 71 4.78 13.31 -0.84
C ILE A 71 3.37 12.79 -1.13
N ASP A 72 2.40 13.68 -1.41
CA ASP A 72 1.04 13.27 -1.74
C ASP A 72 0.98 12.47 -3.05
N ALA A 73 1.70 12.91 -4.09
CA ALA A 73 1.84 12.17 -5.34
C ALA A 73 2.48 10.80 -5.12
N SER A 74 3.47 10.72 -4.23
CA SER A 74 4.15 9.46 -3.88
C SER A 74 3.20 8.51 -3.16
N TYR A 75 2.39 8.99 -2.21
CA TYR A 75 1.37 8.15 -1.56
C TYR A 75 0.27 7.70 -2.54
N ALA A 76 -0.11 8.53 -3.52
CA ALA A 76 -1.02 8.09 -4.59
C ALA A 76 -0.42 6.94 -5.43
N GLN A 77 0.87 7.01 -5.74
CA GLN A 77 1.58 5.92 -6.42
C GLN A 77 1.64 4.65 -5.56
N LEU A 78 1.94 4.77 -4.27
CA LEU A 78 1.94 3.64 -3.33
C LEU A 78 0.56 2.98 -3.25
N ARG A 79 -0.52 3.76 -3.18
CA ARG A 79 -1.90 3.25 -3.21
C ARG A 79 -2.17 2.43 -4.47
N LYS A 80 -1.75 2.92 -5.64
CA LYS A 80 -1.87 2.16 -6.89
C LYS A 80 -1.14 0.82 -6.83
N GLY A 81 0.07 0.79 -6.25
CA GLY A 81 0.83 -0.44 -6.03
C GLY A 81 0.09 -1.44 -5.13
N ILE A 82 -0.46 -0.97 -4.01
CA ILE A 82 -1.28 -1.79 -3.09
C ILE A 82 -2.51 -2.36 -3.80
N VAL A 83 -3.25 -1.56 -4.56
CA VAL A 83 -4.43 -2.02 -5.31
C VAL A 83 -4.03 -3.11 -6.32
N MET A 84 -2.93 -2.93 -7.05
CA MET A 84 -2.46 -3.97 -7.97
C MET A 84 -2.05 -5.26 -7.25
N LYS A 85 -1.36 -5.17 -6.11
CA LYS A 85 -1.03 -6.32 -5.27
C LYS A 85 -2.30 -7.05 -4.79
N LEU A 86 -3.33 -6.30 -4.39
CA LEU A 86 -4.62 -6.85 -3.98
C LEU A 86 -5.32 -7.58 -5.13
N LEU A 87 -5.43 -6.95 -6.30
CA LEU A 87 -6.06 -7.56 -7.49
C LEU A 87 -5.36 -8.87 -7.90
N ARG A 88 -4.02 -8.90 -7.87
CA ARG A 88 -3.26 -10.13 -8.16
C ARG A 88 -3.59 -11.25 -7.16
N ARG A 89 -3.72 -10.92 -5.87
CA ARG A 89 -4.09 -11.89 -4.83
C ARG A 89 -5.52 -12.39 -5.01
N LEU A 90 -6.47 -11.51 -5.31
CA LEU A 90 -7.86 -11.89 -5.58
C LEU A 90 -7.96 -12.82 -6.79
N LYS A 91 -7.23 -12.52 -7.87
CA LYS A 91 -7.17 -13.40 -9.05
C LYS A 91 -6.61 -14.78 -8.71
N ALA A 92 -5.54 -14.85 -7.92
CA ALA A 92 -4.95 -16.12 -7.48
C ALA A 92 -5.89 -16.92 -6.56
N LEU A 93 -6.66 -16.24 -5.71
CA LEU A 93 -7.64 -16.87 -4.81
C LEU A 93 -8.94 -17.28 -5.52
N ASN A 94 -9.25 -16.68 -6.66
CA ASN A 94 -10.43 -17.04 -7.46
C ASN A 94 -10.14 -18.16 -8.49
N ALA A 95 -8.86 -18.34 -8.86
CA ALA A 95 -8.44 -19.42 -9.76
C ALA A 95 -8.35 -20.80 -9.06
N ASN A 96 -8.41 -20.83 -7.73
CA ASN A 96 -8.43 -22.04 -6.89
C ASN A 96 -9.81 -22.22 -6.24
#